data_AF-A0A972VZJ4-F1
#
_entry.id   AF-A0A972VZJ4-F1
#
_cell.length_a   1.000
_cell.length_b   1.000
_cell.length_c   1.000
_cell.angle_alpha   90.00
_cell.angle_beta   90.00
_cell.angle_gamma   90.00
#
_symmetry.space_group_name_H-M   'P 1'
#
loop_
_entity.id
_entity.type
_entity.pdbx_description
1 polymer ?
#
loop_
_entity_poly.entity_id
_entity_poly.type
_entity_poly.pdbx_seq_one_letter_code
_entity_poly.pdbx_strand_id
1 'polypeptide(L)'
;MKFYKTDVSGNLVPEESQGQLNVVQALTADTTLTVADSGKIFLLDAIGEVISLPTDLVSGVNFKFRVVADVITTPWTIVSATDVIEGYASVAYATVIGANENTISLVHTKAIIGDEISVFCDGTSWHASGHGSVAASVTFTAPA
;
A
#
# COMPACT_ATOMS: atom_id res chain seq x y z
N MET A 1 -16.22 -26.67 1.96
CA MET A 1 -15.21 -25.99 1.13
C MET A 1 -13.96 -26.87 1.05
N LYS A 2 -13.38 -27.05 -0.14
CA LYS A 2 -11.93 -27.28 -0.25
C LYS A 2 -11.29 -25.91 -0.46
N PHE A 3 -10.08 -25.73 0.07
CA PHE A 3 -9.36 -24.45 0.05
C PHE A 3 -8.15 -24.46 -0.90
N TYR A 4 -8.01 -25.54 -1.67
CA TYR A 4 -6.85 -25.84 -2.50
C TYR A 4 -7.32 -26.61 -3.75
N LYS A 5 -6.79 -26.22 -4.90
CA LYS A 5 -6.90 -26.93 -6.18
C LYS A 5 -5.62 -27.71 -6.45
N THR A 6 -5.68 -28.70 -7.34
CA THR A 6 -4.47 -29.42 -7.78
C THR A 6 -3.92 -28.73 -9.04
N ASP A 7 -2.62 -28.41 -9.07
CA ASP A 7 -1.97 -27.87 -10.26
C ASP A 7 -1.70 -28.97 -11.31
N VAL A 8 -1.20 -28.58 -12.49
CA VAL A 8 -0.86 -29.51 -13.59
C VAL A 8 0.26 -30.50 -13.25
N SER A 9 1.00 -30.26 -12.16
CA SER A 9 2.09 -31.10 -11.65
C SER A 9 1.66 -32.01 -10.50
N GLY A 10 0.39 -31.94 -10.07
CA GLY A 10 -0.15 -32.74 -8.96
C GLY A 10 -0.03 -32.08 -7.58
N ASN A 11 0.50 -30.86 -7.47
CA ASN A 11 0.64 -30.16 -6.18
C ASN A 11 -0.68 -29.55 -5.72
N LEU A 12 -0.93 -29.56 -4.42
CA LEU A 12 -2.03 -28.77 -3.84
C LEU A 12 -1.61 -27.29 -3.77
N VAL A 13 -2.24 -26.46 -4.59
CA VAL A 13 -2.04 -25.00 -4.59
C VAL A 13 -3.30 -24.30 -4.06
N PRO A 14 -3.16 -23.18 -3.32
CA PRO A 14 -4.27 -22.35 -2.86
C PRO A 14 -5.34 -22.08 -3.94
N GLU A 15 -6.62 -22.14 -3.56
CA GLU A 15 -7.73 -21.72 -4.42
C GLU A 15 -8.07 -20.23 -4.21
N GLU A 16 -8.08 -19.49 -5.31
CA GLU A 16 -8.62 -18.13 -5.41
C GLU A 16 -10.15 -18.26 -5.57
N SER A 17 -11.02 -17.77 -4.67
CA SER A 17 -10.84 -16.78 -3.61
C SER A 17 -11.21 -17.32 -2.21
N GLN A 18 -10.86 -18.57 -1.92
CA GLN A 18 -11.22 -19.28 -0.67
C GLN A 18 -10.09 -20.25 -0.30
N GLY A 19 -9.12 -19.79 0.51
CA GLY A 19 -7.91 -20.56 0.86
C GLY A 19 -6.60 -19.91 0.43
N GLN A 20 -6.64 -18.60 0.24
CA GLN A 20 -6.04 -17.92 -0.91
C GLN A 20 -4.71 -17.21 -0.58
N LEU A 21 -3.76 -17.26 -1.51
CA LEU A 21 -2.63 -16.32 -1.55
C LEU A 21 -3.17 -14.91 -1.84
N ASN A 22 -2.74 -13.90 -1.08
CA ASN A 22 -3.15 -12.50 -1.28
C ASN A 22 -3.15 -12.13 -2.78
N VAL A 23 -4.19 -11.44 -3.24
CA VAL A 23 -4.23 -10.98 -4.65
C VAL A 23 -3.18 -9.90 -4.83
N VAL A 24 -2.22 -10.13 -5.72
CA VAL A 24 -1.08 -9.23 -5.94
C VAL A 24 -1.19 -8.57 -7.32
N GLN A 25 -0.90 -7.27 -7.39
CA GLN A 25 -0.87 -6.49 -8.62
C GLN A 25 0.42 -5.65 -8.66
N ALA A 26 1.23 -5.78 -9.71
CA ALA A 26 2.34 -4.85 -9.93
C ALA A 26 1.81 -3.53 -10.52
N LEU A 27 2.34 -2.39 -10.07
CA LEU A 27 2.05 -1.08 -10.63
C LEU A 27 3.30 -0.56 -11.37
N THR A 28 3.07 0.08 -12.52
CA THR A 28 4.13 0.58 -13.43
C THR A 28 3.71 1.90 -14.12
N ALA A 29 2.71 2.58 -13.56
CA ALA A 29 2.14 3.85 -14.02
C ALA A 29 1.21 4.43 -12.94
N ASP A 30 0.92 5.73 -13.03
CA ASP A 30 -0.13 6.40 -12.26
C ASP A 30 -1.43 5.57 -12.23
N THR A 31 -2.00 5.36 -11.04
CA THR A 31 -3.14 4.44 -10.85
C THR A 31 -4.17 5.03 -9.89
N THR A 32 -5.40 5.22 -10.36
CA THR A 32 -6.56 5.49 -9.48
C THR A 32 -7.19 4.18 -9.04
N LEU A 33 -7.23 3.94 -7.73
CA LEU A 33 -7.82 2.75 -7.13
C LEU A 33 -9.32 2.89 -6.95
N THR A 34 -10.02 1.76 -6.95
CA THR A 34 -11.47 1.68 -6.70
C THR A 34 -11.77 0.80 -5.48
N VAL A 35 -13.01 0.86 -5.00
CA VAL A 35 -13.52 -0.05 -3.95
C VAL A 35 -13.37 -1.53 -4.34
N ALA A 36 -13.41 -1.86 -5.65
CA ALA A 36 -13.25 -3.23 -6.15
C ALA A 36 -11.81 -3.76 -6.06
N ASP A 37 -10.84 -2.88 -5.80
CA ASP A 37 -9.43 -3.24 -5.62
C ASP A 37 -9.08 -3.59 -4.15
N SER A 38 -10.07 -3.52 -3.24
CA SER A 38 -9.89 -3.76 -1.81
C SER A 38 -9.33 -5.16 -1.52
N GLY A 39 -8.39 -5.25 -0.57
CA GLY A 39 -7.70 -6.48 -0.17
C GLY A 39 -6.50 -6.86 -1.05
N LYS A 40 -6.19 -6.10 -2.10
CA LYS A 40 -4.99 -6.31 -2.93
C LYS A 40 -3.71 -5.85 -2.25
N ILE A 41 -2.60 -6.51 -2.59
CA ILE A 41 -1.24 -6.02 -2.38
C ILE A 41 -0.71 -5.47 -3.70
N PHE A 42 -0.35 -4.19 -3.71
CA PHE A 42 0.34 -3.54 -4.81
C PHE A 42 1.85 -3.66 -4.63
N LEU A 43 2.52 -4.21 -5.64
CA LEU A 43 3.98 -4.26 -5.71
C LEU A 43 4.48 -3.00 -6.42
N LEU A 44 5.40 -2.31 -5.75
CA LEU A 44 5.97 -1.06 -6.18
C LEU A 44 7.40 -1.31 -6.67
N ASP A 45 7.67 -0.98 -7.93
CA ASP A 45 8.98 -1.14 -8.56
C ASP A 45 9.90 0.08 -8.31
N ALA A 46 10.99 0.18 -9.07
CA ALA A 46 12.00 1.22 -8.90
C ALA A 46 11.56 2.61 -9.40
N ILE A 47 10.48 2.72 -10.16
CA ILE A 47 9.96 3.97 -10.73
C ILE A 47 8.68 4.31 -9.97
N GLY A 48 8.80 5.27 -9.06
CA GLY A 48 7.68 5.81 -8.31
C GLY A 48 6.73 6.64 -9.15
N GLU A 49 5.43 6.34 -8.98
CA GLU A 49 4.27 6.94 -9.63
C GLU A 49 3.23 7.37 -8.56
N VAL A 50 2.15 8.03 -8.99
CA VAL A 50 1.05 8.46 -8.12
C VAL A 50 -0.06 7.41 -8.05
N ILE A 51 -0.44 7.03 -6.82
CA ILE A 51 -1.55 6.15 -6.52
C ILE A 51 -2.66 6.94 -5.85
N SER A 52 -3.76 7.21 -6.57
CA SER A 52 -4.92 7.90 -6.00
C SER A 52 -5.84 6.89 -5.30
N LEU A 53 -6.10 7.12 -4.02
CA LEU A 53 -7.11 6.39 -3.25
C LEU A 53 -8.53 6.75 -3.72
N PRO A 54 -9.52 5.85 -3.51
CA PRO A 54 -10.92 6.16 -3.82
C PRO A 54 -11.39 7.44 -3.11
N THR A 55 -12.11 8.29 -3.85
CA THR A 55 -12.82 9.45 -3.29
C THR A 55 -13.99 9.03 -2.41
N ASP A 56 -14.61 7.90 -2.73
CA ASP A 56 -15.73 7.32 -1.99
C ASP A 56 -15.20 6.56 -0.78
N LEU A 57 -15.35 7.16 0.40
CA LEU A 57 -14.91 6.60 1.67
C LEU A 57 -15.87 5.48 2.11
N VAL A 58 -15.52 4.23 1.80
CA VAL A 58 -16.32 3.05 2.12
C VAL A 58 -15.64 2.24 3.21
N SER A 59 -16.35 2.07 4.34
CA SER A 59 -15.86 1.33 5.50
C SER A 59 -15.47 -0.11 5.15
N GLY A 60 -14.29 -0.54 5.61
CA GLY A 60 -13.73 -1.87 5.35
C GLY A 60 -12.84 -1.96 4.09
N VAL A 61 -12.82 -0.93 3.23
CA VAL A 61 -11.89 -0.88 2.10
C VAL A 61 -10.46 -0.80 2.61
N ASN A 62 -9.57 -1.64 2.08
CA ASN A 62 -8.18 -1.65 2.50
C ASN A 62 -7.23 -1.98 1.34
N PHE A 63 -6.04 -1.42 1.38
CA PHE A 63 -4.98 -1.66 0.41
C PHE A 63 -3.64 -1.80 1.12
N LYS A 64 -2.73 -2.59 0.53
CA LYS A 64 -1.33 -2.64 0.97
C LYS A 64 -0.42 -2.32 -0.20
N PHE A 65 0.60 -1.53 0.05
CA PHE A 65 1.62 -1.13 -0.91
C PHE A 65 2.98 -1.59 -0.37
N ARG A 66 3.75 -2.32 -1.19
CA ARG A 66 5.03 -2.90 -0.78
C ARG A 66 6.09 -2.70 -1.85
N VAL A 67 7.24 -2.16 -1.46
CA VAL A 67 8.39 -1.99 -2.33
C VAL A 67 9.04 -3.35 -2.61
N VAL A 68 9.22 -3.67 -3.90
CA VAL A 68 9.91 -4.89 -4.37
C VAL A 68 11.21 -4.60 -5.11
N ALA A 69 11.50 -3.33 -5.42
CA ALA A 69 12.80 -2.91 -5.94
C ALA A 69 13.82 -2.71 -4.81
N ASP A 70 15.10 -3.02 -5.05
CA ASP A 70 16.18 -2.86 -4.06
C ASP A 70 16.24 -1.42 -3.51
N VAL A 71 16.08 -0.42 -4.38
CA VAL A 71 16.00 1.01 -4.07
C VAL A 71 15.08 1.68 -5.10
N ILE A 72 14.15 2.53 -4.66
CA ILE A 72 13.33 3.33 -5.58
C ILE A 72 14.06 4.61 -6.05
N THR A 73 13.88 4.95 -7.32
CA THR A 73 14.62 6.03 -8.03
C THR A 73 13.81 7.33 -8.16
N THR A 74 12.48 7.22 -8.27
CA THR A 74 11.51 8.30 -8.07
C THR A 74 10.57 7.92 -6.90
N PRO A 75 9.96 8.88 -6.19
CA PRO A 75 9.12 8.58 -5.04
C PRO A 75 7.76 8.00 -5.46
N TRP A 76 7.30 6.94 -4.79
CA TRP A 76 5.90 6.50 -4.90
C TRP A 76 5.05 7.35 -3.95
N THR A 77 3.94 7.91 -4.44
CA THR A 77 3.02 8.70 -3.60
C THR A 77 1.64 8.07 -3.57
N ILE A 78 1.10 7.87 -2.37
CA ILE A 78 -0.30 7.45 -2.17
C ILE A 78 -1.06 8.69 -1.72
N VAL A 79 -2.06 9.11 -2.50
CA VAL A 79 -2.79 10.38 -2.29
C VAL A 79 -4.28 10.15 -2.06
N SER A 80 -4.87 10.86 -1.11
CA SER A 80 -6.32 11.02 -0.98
C SER A 80 -6.76 12.39 -1.54
N ALA A 81 -8.03 12.50 -1.94
CA ALA A 81 -8.57 13.75 -2.50
C ALA A 81 -8.74 14.88 -1.46
N THR A 82 -8.70 14.54 -0.17
CA THR A 82 -8.85 15.45 0.98
C THR A 82 -7.94 15.01 2.12
N ASP A 83 -7.84 15.85 3.14
CA ASP A 83 -6.94 15.71 4.29
C ASP A 83 -7.53 14.75 5.34
N VAL A 84 -7.56 13.46 4.98
CA VAL A 84 -8.25 12.40 5.74
C VAL A 84 -7.36 11.17 5.98
N ILE A 85 -6.05 11.28 5.76
CA ILE A 85 -5.08 10.24 6.13
C ILE A 85 -4.62 10.47 7.57
N GLU A 86 -4.83 9.44 8.39
CA GLU A 86 -4.51 9.39 9.82
C GLU A 86 -3.62 8.17 10.09
N GLY A 87 -2.76 8.22 11.11
CA GLY A 87 -2.05 7.04 11.61
C GLY A 87 -0.54 7.21 11.68
N TYR A 88 0.22 6.19 11.30
CA TYR A 88 1.67 6.18 11.49
C TYR A 88 2.44 5.19 10.60
N ALA A 89 3.75 5.37 10.53
CA ALA A 89 4.70 4.35 10.09
C ALA A 89 5.87 4.23 11.08
N SER A 90 6.42 3.03 11.26
CA SER A 90 7.66 2.82 12.01
C SER A 90 8.85 2.89 11.05
N VAL A 91 9.57 4.00 11.06
CA VAL A 91 10.64 4.32 10.11
C VAL A 91 11.98 4.36 10.84
N ALA A 92 12.88 3.42 10.55
CA ALA A 92 14.15 3.22 11.25
C ALA A 92 14.00 3.24 12.80
N TYR A 93 13.01 2.50 13.31
CA TYR A 93 12.65 2.39 14.73
C TYR A 93 12.09 3.68 15.39
N ALA A 94 11.81 4.74 14.62
CA ALA A 94 11.08 5.92 15.07
C ALA A 94 9.64 5.94 14.53
N THR A 95 8.69 6.43 15.31
CA THR A 95 7.30 6.62 14.82
C THR A 95 7.21 7.92 14.03
N VAL A 96 6.85 7.83 12.76
CA VAL A 96 6.42 8.97 11.94
C VAL A 96 4.90 8.97 11.98
N ILE A 97 4.31 10.04 12.50
CA ILE A 97 2.85 10.22 12.62
C ILE A 97 2.35 10.93 11.36
N GLY A 98 1.17 10.55 10.87
CA GLY A 98 0.35 11.37 10.00
C GLY A 98 -0.94 11.76 10.71
N ALA A 99 -1.30 13.04 10.70
CA ALA A 99 -2.58 13.53 11.24
C ALA A 99 -3.19 14.61 10.33
N ASN A 100 -4.39 14.38 9.81
CA ASN A 100 -5.06 15.19 8.78
C ASN A 100 -4.16 15.44 7.55
N GLU A 101 -3.57 14.37 7.03
CA GLU A 101 -2.66 14.41 5.88
C GLU A 101 -3.44 14.00 4.61
N ASN A 102 -2.88 14.26 3.42
CA ASN A 102 -3.44 13.73 2.17
C ASN A 102 -2.45 12.94 1.32
N THR A 103 -1.16 12.96 1.68
CA THR A 103 -0.10 12.31 0.91
C THR A 103 0.76 11.43 1.83
N ILE A 104 0.93 10.17 1.44
CA ILE A 104 1.97 9.28 1.97
C ILE A 104 3.03 9.14 0.88
N SER A 105 4.30 9.42 1.18
CA SER A 105 5.40 9.22 0.24
C SER A 105 6.33 8.11 0.70
N LEU A 106 6.61 7.17 -0.19
CA LEU A 106 7.79 6.32 -0.13
C LEU A 106 8.92 7.07 -0.83
N VAL A 107 9.93 7.48 -0.06
CA VAL A 107 10.88 8.52 -0.47
C VAL A 107 12.00 7.93 -1.34
N HIS A 108 12.28 8.60 -2.47
CA HIS A 108 13.34 8.21 -3.40
C HIS A 108 14.68 7.99 -2.68
N THR A 109 15.47 7.00 -3.11
CA THR A 109 16.77 6.63 -2.51
C THR A 109 16.75 6.28 -1.01
N LYS A 110 15.57 6.19 -0.38
CA LYS A 110 15.38 5.84 1.04
C LYS A 110 14.51 4.60 1.20
N ALA A 111 13.38 4.52 0.49
CA ALA A 111 12.58 3.31 0.48
C ALA A 111 13.29 2.22 -0.34
N ILE A 112 13.32 1.02 0.24
CA ILE A 112 14.03 -0.15 -0.23
C ILE A 112 13.13 -1.38 -0.19
N ILE A 113 13.58 -2.49 -0.78
CA ILE A 113 12.86 -3.76 -0.81
C ILE A 113 12.37 -4.17 0.60
N GLY A 114 11.05 -4.41 0.71
CA GLY A 114 10.39 -4.79 1.96
C GLY A 114 9.72 -3.66 2.73
N ASP A 115 10.05 -2.39 2.46
CA ASP A 115 9.31 -1.25 3.01
C ASP A 115 7.84 -1.30 2.55
N GLU A 116 6.90 -1.04 3.48
CA GLU A 116 5.47 -1.15 3.20
C GLU A 116 4.60 -0.15 3.96
N ILE A 117 3.47 0.19 3.35
CA ILE A 117 2.37 0.92 4.00
C ILE A 117 1.04 0.26 3.64
N SER A 118 0.16 0.14 4.62
CA SER A 118 -1.22 -0.34 4.46
C SER A 118 -2.17 0.77 4.86
N VAL A 119 -3.29 0.90 4.16
CA VAL A 119 -4.37 1.84 4.49
C VAL A 119 -5.69 1.09 4.66
N PHE A 120 -6.49 1.52 5.63
CA PHE A 120 -7.83 0.99 5.90
C PHE A 120 -8.83 2.14 6.04
N CYS A 121 -9.94 2.11 5.31
CA CYS A 121 -11.00 3.10 5.45
C CYS A 121 -12.02 2.66 6.49
N ASP A 122 -12.34 3.53 7.45
CA ASP A 122 -13.45 3.33 8.38
C ASP A 122 -14.80 3.88 7.86
N GLY A 123 -14.78 4.59 6.73
CA GLY A 123 -15.91 5.32 6.13
C GLY A 123 -15.83 6.84 6.30
N THR A 124 -14.82 7.36 7.01
CA THR A 124 -14.57 8.81 7.24
C THR A 124 -13.11 9.19 7.02
N SER A 125 -12.17 8.28 7.31
CA SER A 125 -10.72 8.50 7.19
C SER A 125 -10.00 7.26 6.65
N TRP A 126 -8.80 7.47 6.10
CA TRP A 126 -7.84 6.43 5.74
C TRP A 126 -6.82 6.24 6.86
N HIS A 127 -6.92 5.13 7.57
CA HIS A 127 -6.01 4.74 8.65
C HIS A 127 -4.77 4.05 8.08
N ALA A 128 -3.65 4.77 8.06
CA ALA A 128 -2.36 4.31 7.58
C ALA A 128 -1.54 3.61 8.67
N SER A 129 -0.92 2.49 8.32
CA SER A 129 -0.01 1.72 9.18
C SER A 129 1.07 1.02 8.36
N GLY A 130 2.33 1.06 8.80
CA GLY A 130 3.41 0.44 8.04
C GLY A 130 4.80 0.63 8.63
N HIS A 131 5.82 0.36 7.80
CA HIS A 131 7.21 0.32 8.19
C HIS A 131 8.13 0.78 7.06
N GLY A 132 9.16 1.54 7.45
CA GLY A 132 10.31 1.90 6.62
C GLY A 132 11.63 1.48 7.27
N SER A 133 12.53 0.90 6.50
CA SER A 133 13.82 0.38 6.99
C SER A 133 14.85 1.47 7.21
N VAL A 134 14.81 2.53 6.40
CA VAL A 134 15.78 3.64 6.39
C VAL A 134 15.13 4.90 6.93
N ALA A 135 15.89 5.73 7.66
CA ALA A 135 15.38 6.99 8.19
C ALA A 135 14.81 7.88 7.06
N ALA A 136 13.60 8.39 7.28
CA ALA A 136 12.79 9.14 6.30
C ALA A 136 12.46 8.37 5.00
N SER A 137 12.36 7.02 5.02
CA SER A 137 11.86 6.27 3.86
C SER A 137 10.35 6.33 3.66
N VAL A 138 9.58 6.57 4.73
CA VAL A 138 8.15 6.89 4.67
C VAL A 138 7.93 8.28 5.28
N THR A 139 7.16 9.13 4.60
CA THR A 139 6.70 10.43 5.13
C THR A 139 5.21 10.61 4.91
N PHE A 140 4.57 11.36 5.80
CA PHE A 140 3.22 11.87 5.64
C PHE A 140 3.27 13.38 5.40
N THR A 141 2.38 13.91 4.58
CA THR A 141 2.34 15.36 4.26
C THR A 141 0.93 15.82 3.91
N ALA A 142 0.53 16.94 4.52
CA ALA A 142 -0.68 17.70 4.27
C ALA A 142 -0.48 18.67 3.09
N PRO A 143 -1.55 19.23 2.47
CA PRO A 143 -1.39 20.23 1.43
C PRO A 143 -0.80 21.52 2.02
N ALA A 144 -0.05 22.25 1.19
CA ALA A 144 0.53 23.55 1.53
C ALA A 144 -0.47 24.70 1.36
#